data_AF-A0A830CAY7-F1
#
_entry.id   AF-A0A830CAY7-F1
#
_cell.length_a   1.000
_cell.length_b   1.000
_cell.length_c   1.000
_cell.angle_alpha   90.00
_cell.angle_beta   90.00
_cell.angle_gamma   90.00
#
_symmetry.space_group_name_H-M   'P 1'
#
loop_
_entity.id
_entity.type
_entity.pdbx_description
1 polymer ?
#
loop_
_entity_poly.entity_id
_entity_poly.type
_entity_poly.pdbx_seq_one_letter_code
_entity_poly.pdbx_strand_id
1 'polypeptide(L)'
;MRINGFELYSVNSGSWRTIEVGFQFGAFQTKSDLIVNGNPYWVAMMDENEVLVCFDVTKLAFEIVSLLTLDHDEDAEVELVDWNGCLGALVFSRESERVEYVDVWVFDDVEQIWRKVRTFGPIEMNVYRFLLCLKNGKILGERPDSKLFVFDTETGCVNELFYGARQSEAFEIYGYTESLAYIKGMDKVNVVRGRKRWHS
;
A
#
# COMPACT_ATOMS: atom_id res chain seq x y z
N MET A 1 -11.28 -7.82 14.29
CA MET A 1 -12.34 -8.78 13.89
C MET A 1 -11.71 -10.15 13.72
N ARG A 2 -12.24 -11.24 14.31
CA ARG A 2 -11.70 -12.59 14.09
C ARG A 2 -12.10 -13.09 12.70
N ILE A 3 -11.13 -13.52 11.90
CA ILE A 3 -11.37 -14.05 10.55
C ILE A 3 -11.15 -15.55 10.56
N ASN A 4 -12.16 -16.31 10.12
CA ASN A 4 -12.13 -17.78 10.06
C ASN A 4 -12.06 -18.33 8.62
N GLY A 5 -12.23 -17.47 7.62
CA GLY A 5 -12.26 -17.86 6.21
C GLY A 5 -12.45 -16.67 5.29
N PHE A 6 -12.07 -16.83 4.03
CA PHE A 6 -12.24 -15.84 2.97
C PHE A 6 -13.09 -16.43 1.85
N GLU A 7 -13.90 -15.59 1.20
CA GLU A 7 -14.65 -15.98 0.01
C GLU A 7 -13.86 -15.58 -1.25
N LEU A 8 -13.54 -16.57 -2.08
CA LEU A 8 -12.91 -16.35 -3.38
C LEU A 8 -13.94 -16.52 -4.49
N TYR A 9 -14.12 -15.48 -5.29
CA TYR A 9 -14.92 -15.54 -6.51
C TYR A 9 -14.06 -16.00 -7.70
N SER A 10 -14.51 -17.04 -8.39
CA SER A 10 -13.91 -17.50 -9.65
C SER A 10 -14.77 -17.06 -10.82
N VAL A 11 -14.24 -16.19 -11.67
CA VAL A 11 -14.92 -15.74 -12.90
C VAL A 11 -15.13 -16.90 -13.88
N ASN A 12 -14.20 -17.85 -13.95
CA ASN A 12 -14.28 -18.99 -14.86
C ASN A 12 -15.45 -19.91 -14.57
N SER A 13 -15.81 -20.06 -13.29
CA SER A 13 -16.92 -20.91 -12.85
C SER A 13 -18.16 -20.10 -12.45
N GLY A 14 -18.06 -18.78 -12.36
CA GLY A 14 -19.13 -17.91 -11.89
C GLY A 14 -19.56 -18.19 -10.45
N SER A 15 -18.65 -18.69 -9.60
CA SER A 15 -18.98 -19.22 -8.29
C SER A 15 -18.06 -18.70 -7.19
N TRP A 16 -18.61 -18.58 -5.99
CA TRP A 16 -17.86 -18.36 -4.75
C TRP A 16 -17.40 -19.70 -4.17
N ARG A 17 -16.23 -19.69 -3.54
CA ARG A 17 -15.79 -20.78 -2.65
C ARG A 17 -15.13 -20.20 -1.41
N THR A 18 -15.27 -20.89 -0.29
CA THR A 18 -14.59 -20.52 0.95
C THR A 18 -13.20 -21.11 1.00
N ILE A 19 -12.22 -20.30 1.42
CA ILE A 19 -10.87 -20.72 1.77
C ILE A 19 -10.76 -20.59 3.28
N GLU A 20 -10.50 -21.71 3.94
CA GLU A 20 -10.31 -21.76 5.39
C GLU A 20 -8.94 -21.18 5.76
N VAL A 21 -8.89 -20.44 6.87
CA VAL A 21 -7.63 -19.96 7.43
C VAL A 21 -7.16 -20.97 8.49
N GLY A 22 -5.94 -21.48 8.35
CA GLY A 22 -5.38 -22.48 9.25
C GLY A 22 -4.95 -21.95 10.64
N PHE A 23 -5.11 -20.65 10.90
CA PHE A 23 -4.72 -19.98 12.14
C PHE A 23 -5.69 -18.85 12.48
N GLN A 24 -5.70 -18.43 13.75
CA GLN A 24 -6.58 -17.36 14.22
C GLN A 24 -5.83 -16.04 14.25
N PHE A 25 -6.38 -15.03 13.61
CA PHE A 25 -5.88 -13.66 13.70
C PHE A 25 -7.04 -12.66 13.74
N GLY A 26 -6.78 -11.49 14.30
CA GLY A 26 -7.66 -10.35 14.29
C GLY A 26 -7.19 -9.33 13.27
N ALA A 27 -7.87 -9.19 12.14
CA ALA A 27 -7.60 -8.05 11.25
C ALA A 27 -8.22 -6.78 11.83
N PHE A 28 -7.51 -5.66 11.67
CA PHE A 28 -8.00 -4.33 12.03
C PHE A 28 -9.12 -3.87 11.10
N GLN A 29 -9.04 -4.25 9.82
CA GLN A 29 -10.01 -3.92 8.78
C GLN A 29 -10.33 -5.13 7.90
N THR A 30 -11.47 -5.08 7.19
CA THR A 30 -11.91 -6.15 6.29
C THR A 30 -11.22 -6.10 4.92
N LYS A 31 -10.76 -4.91 4.51
CA LYS A 31 -9.95 -4.72 3.30
C LYS A 31 -8.48 -5.02 3.58
N SER A 32 -7.74 -5.40 2.54
CA SER A 32 -6.28 -5.51 2.63
C SER A 32 -5.64 -4.14 2.79
N ASP A 33 -4.58 -4.05 3.57
CA ASP A 33 -3.75 -2.86 3.73
C ASP A 33 -2.93 -2.59 2.47
N LEU A 34 -2.47 -3.64 1.80
CA LEU A 34 -1.60 -3.54 0.64
C LEU A 34 -1.83 -4.71 -0.33
N ILE A 35 -1.60 -4.49 -1.63
CA ILE A 35 -1.49 -5.55 -2.63
C ILE A 35 -0.15 -5.41 -3.33
N VAL A 36 0.68 -6.45 -3.29
CA VAL A 36 1.98 -6.48 -3.99
C VAL A 36 2.00 -7.68 -4.92
N ASN A 37 2.32 -7.46 -6.19
CA ASN A 37 2.35 -8.50 -7.24
C ASN A 37 1.08 -9.38 -7.28
N GLY A 38 -0.08 -8.81 -6.91
CA GLY A 38 -1.36 -9.51 -6.90
C GLY A 38 -1.69 -10.26 -5.61
N ASN A 39 -0.76 -10.36 -4.66
CA ASN A 39 -1.03 -10.92 -3.33
C ASN A 39 -1.47 -9.81 -2.37
N PRO A 40 -2.65 -9.93 -1.74
CA PRO A 40 -3.09 -9.00 -0.70
C PRO A 40 -2.44 -9.31 0.66
N TYR A 41 -2.17 -8.24 1.41
CA TYR A 41 -1.56 -8.24 2.72
C TYR A 41 -2.45 -7.51 3.73
N TRP A 42 -2.47 -8.00 4.97
CA TRP A 42 -3.19 -7.41 6.09
C TRP A 42 -2.27 -7.27 7.29
N VAL A 43 -2.30 -6.09 7.91
CA VAL A 43 -1.84 -5.91 9.27
C VAL A 43 -2.87 -6.54 10.20
N ALA A 44 -2.42 -7.44 11.05
CA ALA A 44 -3.28 -8.24 11.91
C ALA A 44 -2.67 -8.42 13.30
N MET A 45 -3.52 -8.74 14.27
CA MET A 45 -3.11 -9.13 15.61
C MET A 45 -3.20 -10.65 15.78
N MET A 46 -2.12 -11.27 16.26
CA MET A 46 -2.07 -12.68 16.64
C MET A 46 -1.38 -12.80 17.99
N ASP A 47 -2.06 -13.38 18.98
CA ASP A 47 -1.56 -13.56 20.36
C ASP A 47 -0.87 -12.30 20.92
N GLU A 48 -1.56 -11.16 20.82
CA GLU A 48 -1.10 -9.82 21.27
C GLU A 48 0.04 -9.18 20.46
N ASN A 49 0.55 -9.85 19.43
CA ASN A 49 1.58 -9.31 18.54
C ASN A 49 0.99 -8.88 17.20
N GLU A 50 1.50 -7.77 16.67
CA GLU A 50 1.21 -7.34 15.31
C GLU A 50 1.99 -8.22 14.32
N VAL A 51 1.28 -8.75 13.33
CA VAL A 51 1.82 -9.62 12.28
C VAL A 51 1.28 -9.19 10.92
N LEU A 52 2.03 -9.49 9.87
CA LEU A 52 1.54 -9.31 8.51
C LEU A 52 1.00 -10.65 8.01
N VAL A 53 -0.24 -10.67 7.55
CA VAL A 53 -0.85 -11.85 6.94
C VAL A 53 -0.90 -11.64 5.44
N CYS A 54 -0.41 -12.60 4.67
CA CYS A 54 -0.45 -12.61 3.21
C CYS A 54 -1.41 -13.70 2.73
N PHE A 55 -2.19 -13.41 1.69
CA PHE A 55 -2.83 -14.46 0.90
C PHE A 55 -2.03 -14.71 -0.37
N ASP A 56 -1.32 -15.83 -0.43
CA ASP A 56 -0.62 -16.25 -1.63
C ASP A 56 -1.65 -16.78 -2.64
N VAL A 57 -1.95 -15.95 -3.64
CA VAL A 57 -2.95 -16.27 -4.67
C VAL A 57 -2.53 -17.49 -5.51
N THR A 58 -1.23 -17.76 -5.64
CA THR A 58 -0.71 -18.89 -6.43
C THR A 58 -0.89 -20.22 -5.71
N LYS A 59 -0.73 -20.21 -4.38
CA LYS A 59 -0.94 -21.38 -3.52
C LYS A 59 -2.37 -21.49 -2.99
N LEU A 60 -3.15 -20.41 -3.09
CA LEU A 60 -4.49 -20.27 -2.52
C LEU A 60 -4.48 -20.52 -1.00
N ALA A 61 -3.47 -19.99 -0.31
CA ALA A 61 -3.22 -20.23 1.10
C ALA A 61 -2.80 -18.95 1.83
N PHE A 62 -3.02 -18.94 3.14
CA PHE A 62 -2.58 -17.85 4.01
C PHE A 62 -1.21 -18.15 4.60
N GLU A 63 -0.36 -17.14 4.62
CA GLU A 63 0.97 -17.18 5.20
C GLU A 63 1.14 -16.02 6.19
N ILE A 64 1.89 -16.26 7.26
CA ILE A 64 2.27 -15.21 8.22
C ILE A 64 3.66 -14.73 7.83
N VAL A 65 3.78 -13.42 7.67
CA VAL A 65 5.01 -12.69 7.39
C VAL A 65 5.38 -11.91 8.64
N SER A 66 6.64 -12.03 9.07
CA SER A 66 7.09 -11.37 10.30
C SER A 66 7.21 -9.86 10.13
N LEU A 67 6.55 -9.09 10.99
CA LEU A 67 6.79 -7.64 11.16
C LEU A 67 7.93 -7.34 12.14
N LEU A 68 8.34 -8.33 12.95
CA LEU A 68 9.19 -8.17 14.14
C LEU A 68 10.65 -7.75 13.84
N THR A 69 11.01 -7.44 12.60
CA THR A 69 12.39 -7.05 12.22
C THR A 69 12.51 -5.63 11.67
N LEU A 70 11.44 -4.84 11.67
CA LEU A 70 11.54 -3.40 11.40
C LEU A 70 12.16 -2.71 12.62
N ASP A 71 13.44 -2.36 12.54
CA ASP A 71 14.15 -1.60 13.56
C ASP A 71 13.83 -0.10 13.39
N HIS A 72 12.89 0.40 14.19
CA HIS A 72 12.43 1.79 14.18
C HIS A 72 12.21 2.32 15.59
N ASP A 73 12.28 3.65 15.74
CA ASP A 73 11.98 4.33 16.99
C ASP A 73 10.52 4.06 17.41
N GLU A 74 10.24 3.94 18.71
CA GLU A 74 8.88 3.63 19.23
C GLU A 74 7.80 4.63 18.79
N ASP A 75 8.19 5.87 18.49
CA ASP A 75 7.30 6.96 18.06
C ASP A 75 7.22 7.11 16.53
N ALA A 76 7.89 6.25 15.76
CA ALA A 76 7.83 6.31 14.31
C ALA A 76 6.54 5.68 13.77
N GLU A 77 5.98 6.32 12.74
CA GLU A 77 4.84 5.78 12.00
C GLU A 77 5.33 4.84 10.91
N VAL A 78 4.56 3.78 10.66
CA VAL A 78 4.86 2.76 9.63
C VAL A 78 3.70 2.67 8.66
N GLU A 79 3.97 2.89 7.37
CA GLU A 79 2.98 2.74 6.29
C GLU A 79 3.45 1.69 5.29
N LEU A 80 2.64 0.65 5.08
CA LEU A 80 2.93 -0.41 4.10
C LEU A 80 2.73 0.10 2.67
N VAL A 81 3.68 -0.20 1.79
CA VAL A 81 3.68 0.26 0.39
C VAL A 81 4.16 -0.80 -0.58
N ASP A 82 3.68 -0.73 -1.82
CA ASP A 82 4.27 -1.44 -2.95
C ASP A 82 5.48 -0.64 -3.43
N TRP A 83 6.67 -1.04 -3.00
CA TRP A 83 7.91 -0.41 -3.42
C TRP A 83 8.50 -1.13 -4.62
N ASN A 84 8.13 -0.69 -5.82
CA ASN A 84 8.62 -1.24 -7.10
C ASN A 84 8.38 -2.76 -7.26
N GLY A 85 7.23 -3.26 -6.81
CA GLY A 85 6.88 -4.68 -6.83
C GLY A 85 7.43 -5.45 -5.64
N CYS A 86 8.01 -4.79 -4.65
CA CYS A 86 8.44 -5.41 -3.39
C CYS A 86 7.51 -4.98 -2.25
N LEU A 87 7.32 -5.87 -1.28
CA LEU A 87 6.68 -5.52 -0.02
C LEU A 87 7.58 -4.53 0.71
N GLY A 88 7.12 -3.28 0.80
CA GLY A 88 7.85 -2.18 1.39
C GLY A 88 7.11 -1.56 2.58
N ALA A 89 7.86 -0.83 3.38
CA ALA A 89 7.34 0.01 4.46
C ALA A 89 8.04 1.37 4.42
N LEU A 90 7.25 2.43 4.62
CA LEU A 90 7.75 3.79 4.87
C LEU A 90 7.73 4.02 6.37
N VAL A 91 8.89 4.32 6.94
CA VAL A 91 9.07 4.61 8.36
C VAL A 91 9.47 6.08 8.51
N PHE A 92 8.72 6.85 9.30
CA PHE A 92 8.94 8.29 9.44
C PHE A 92 8.47 8.82 10.80
N SER A 93 9.05 9.93 11.26
CA SER A 93 8.58 10.62 12.46
C SER A 93 7.34 11.46 12.15
N ARG A 94 6.32 11.40 13.02
CA ARG A 94 5.18 12.33 12.97
C ARG A 94 5.47 13.55 13.82
N GLU A 95 6.27 14.46 13.28
CA GLU A 95 6.50 15.77 13.90
C GLU A 95 5.50 16.81 13.40
N SER A 96 5.23 17.83 14.22
CA SER A 96 4.16 18.80 13.96
C SER A 96 4.43 19.77 12.82
N GLU A 97 5.69 19.94 12.40
CA GLU A 97 6.10 20.99 11.45
C GLU A 97 6.72 20.43 10.16
N ARG A 98 7.53 19.38 10.27
CA ARG A 98 8.23 18.75 9.13
C ARG A 98 8.48 17.28 9.41
N VAL A 99 8.82 16.50 8.39
CA VAL A 99 9.31 15.13 8.56
C VAL A 99 10.80 15.13 8.30
N GLU A 100 11.62 14.79 9.29
CA GLU A 100 13.08 14.81 9.17
C GLU A 100 13.61 13.78 8.17
N TYR A 101 13.00 12.60 8.19
CA TYR A 101 13.38 11.51 7.31
C TYR A 101 12.18 10.62 6.97
N VAL A 102 12.25 10.00 5.80
CA VAL A 102 11.38 8.89 5.39
C VAL A 102 12.28 7.74 5.00
N ASP A 103 12.36 6.74 5.85
CA ASP A 103 13.08 5.51 5.60
C ASP A 103 12.24 4.55 4.79
N VAL A 104 12.84 3.99 3.74
CA VAL A 104 12.24 2.92 2.96
C VAL A 104 12.88 1.61 3.37
N TRP A 105 12.03 0.72 3.85
CA TRP A 105 12.35 -0.66 4.18
C TRP A 105 11.71 -1.58 3.16
N VAL A 106 12.41 -2.65 2.80
CA VAL A 106 11.90 -3.70 1.90
C VAL A 106 12.05 -5.03 2.61
N PHE A 107 11.02 -5.86 2.52
CA PHE A 107 11.04 -7.22 3.04
C PHE A 107 11.78 -8.15 2.07
N ASP A 108 12.80 -8.83 2.57
CA ASP A 108 13.53 -9.90 1.90
C ASP A 108 12.79 -11.22 2.13
N ASP A 109 12.19 -11.77 1.09
CA ASP A 109 11.39 -13.00 1.16
C ASP A 109 12.26 -14.26 1.30
N VAL A 110 13.54 -14.21 0.94
CA VAL A 110 14.47 -15.34 1.08
C VAL A 110 14.96 -15.44 2.51
N GLU A 111 15.41 -14.32 3.06
CA GLU A 111 15.96 -14.27 4.41
C GLU A 111 14.92 -13.99 5.50
N GLN A 112 13.69 -13.65 5.11
CA GLN A 112 12.57 -13.35 6.01
C GLN A 112 12.85 -12.19 6.96
N ILE A 113 13.51 -11.14 6.46
CA ILE A 113 13.90 -9.95 7.24
C ILE A 113 13.60 -8.65 6.50
N TRP A 114 13.36 -7.59 7.26
CA TRP A 114 13.27 -6.23 6.71
C TRP A 114 14.65 -5.61 6.57
N ARG A 115 14.88 -4.91 5.45
CA ARG A 115 16.13 -4.20 5.16
C ARG A 115 15.84 -2.76 4.78
N LYS A 116 16.48 -1.82 5.46
CA LYS A 116 16.49 -0.42 5.07
C LYS A 116 17.28 -0.26 3.77
N VAL A 117 16.62 0.20 2.71
CA VAL A 117 17.23 0.34 1.37
C VAL A 117 17.50 1.78 0.99
N ARG A 118 16.78 2.75 1.59
CA ARG A 118 16.93 4.16 1.26
C ARG A 118 16.37 5.04 2.37
N THR A 119 16.86 6.28 2.45
CA THR A 119 16.29 7.36 3.26
C THR A 119 16.05 8.56 2.36
N PHE A 120 14.90 9.19 2.52
CA PHE A 120 14.57 10.47 1.89
C PHE A 120 14.34 11.55 2.94
N GLY A 121 14.23 12.79 2.48
CA GLY A 121 13.91 13.94 3.31
C GLY A 121 15.07 14.91 3.49
N PRO A 122 14.89 15.96 4.29
CA PRO A 122 13.65 16.27 5.03
C PRO A 122 12.50 16.67 4.09
N ILE A 123 11.26 16.48 4.56
CA ILE A 123 10.06 17.01 3.92
C ILE A 123 9.60 18.18 4.77
N GLU A 124 9.76 19.40 4.25
CA GLU A 124 9.47 20.67 4.95
C GLU A 124 7.95 20.96 5.01
N MET A 125 7.18 19.99 5.51
CA MET A 125 5.77 20.12 5.88
C MET A 125 5.32 19.00 6.82
N ASN A 126 4.26 19.27 7.59
CA ASN A 126 3.59 18.25 8.39
C ASN A 126 2.85 17.23 7.49
N VAL A 127 3.14 15.96 7.72
CA VAL A 127 2.55 14.81 7.03
C VAL A 127 1.69 14.03 8.01
N TYR A 128 0.42 13.82 7.66
CA TYR A 128 -0.46 12.95 8.43
C TYR A 128 -0.13 11.48 8.18
N ARG A 129 -0.07 11.08 6.90
CA ARG A 129 0.30 9.72 6.47
C ARG A 129 0.78 9.70 5.02
N PHE A 130 1.51 8.64 4.67
CA PHE A 130 1.75 8.29 3.26
C PHE A 130 0.68 7.31 2.79
N LEU A 131 0.33 7.40 1.50
CA LEU A 131 -0.80 6.63 0.94
C LEU A 131 -0.35 5.59 -0.08
N LEU A 132 0.59 5.94 -0.97
CA LEU A 132 1.13 4.99 -1.95
C LEU A 132 2.43 5.47 -2.58
N CYS A 133 3.21 4.51 -3.07
CA CYS A 133 4.33 4.75 -3.97
C CYS A 133 3.85 4.66 -5.42
N LEU A 134 4.06 5.74 -6.17
CA LEU A 134 3.73 5.83 -7.58
C LEU A 134 4.81 5.12 -8.41
N LYS A 135 4.42 4.58 -9.57
CA LYS A 135 5.33 3.89 -10.49
C LYS A 135 6.51 4.70 -11.00
N ASN A 136 6.42 6.03 -10.91
CA ASN A 136 7.51 6.94 -11.26
C ASN A 136 8.44 7.24 -10.08
N GLY A 137 8.38 6.45 -9.01
CA GLY A 137 9.21 6.59 -7.80
C GLY A 137 8.74 7.66 -6.82
N LYS A 138 7.71 8.45 -7.16
CA LYS A 138 7.18 9.50 -6.28
C LYS A 138 6.28 8.91 -5.20
N ILE A 139 6.14 9.61 -4.08
CA ILE A 139 5.31 9.16 -2.95
C ILE A 139 4.11 10.10 -2.84
N LEU A 140 2.90 9.55 -2.76
CA LEU A 140 1.70 10.30 -2.45
C LEU A 140 1.47 10.27 -0.94
N GLY A 141 1.17 11.43 -0.35
CA GLY A 141 0.79 11.53 1.06
C GLY A 141 -0.38 12.47 1.29
N GLU A 142 -0.81 12.48 2.54
CA GLU A 142 -1.91 13.29 3.06
C GLU A 142 -1.40 14.17 4.20
N ARG A 143 -1.86 15.41 4.24
CA ARG A 143 -1.60 16.38 5.32
C ARG A 143 -2.70 16.34 6.37
N PRO A 144 -2.48 16.90 7.57
CA PRO A 144 -3.53 16.98 8.60
C PRO A 144 -4.81 17.73 8.19
N ASP A 145 -4.73 18.60 7.17
CA ASP A 145 -5.91 19.29 6.60
C ASP A 145 -6.57 18.53 5.45
N SER A 146 -6.28 17.23 5.33
CA SER A 146 -6.76 16.31 4.28
C SER A 146 -6.35 16.69 2.85
N LYS A 147 -5.39 17.62 2.69
CA LYS A 147 -4.82 17.88 1.37
C LYS A 147 -3.82 16.81 0.99
N LEU A 148 -3.89 16.40 -0.28
CA LEU A 148 -2.95 15.46 -0.86
C LEU A 148 -1.72 16.20 -1.41
N PHE A 149 -0.56 15.54 -1.33
CA PHE A 149 0.68 16.01 -1.92
C PHE A 149 1.44 14.88 -2.57
N VAL A 150 2.25 15.21 -3.57
CA VAL A 150 3.21 14.29 -4.19
C VAL A 150 4.61 14.76 -3.82
N PHE A 151 5.35 13.88 -3.15
CA PHE A 151 6.77 14.03 -2.88
C PHE A 151 7.59 13.37 -3.99
N ASP A 152 8.39 14.18 -4.67
CA ASP A 152 9.38 13.72 -5.64
C ASP A 152 10.63 13.24 -4.90
N THR A 153 10.84 11.93 -4.89
CA THR A 153 11.94 11.30 -4.16
C THR A 153 13.31 11.54 -4.77
N GLU A 154 13.39 11.97 -6.04
CA GLU A 154 14.65 12.29 -6.72
C GLU A 154 15.07 13.74 -6.48
N THR A 155 14.11 14.67 -6.53
CA THR A 155 14.40 16.11 -6.41
C THR A 155 14.18 16.65 -5.01
N GLY A 156 13.49 15.90 -4.14
CA GLY A 156 13.03 16.36 -2.83
C GLY A 156 11.86 17.35 -2.91
N CYS A 157 11.29 17.59 -4.09
CA CYS A 157 10.23 18.60 -4.26
C CYS A 157 8.87 18.05 -3.82
N VAL A 158 8.11 18.88 -3.11
CA VAL A 158 6.71 18.60 -2.76
C VAL A 158 5.79 19.40 -3.66
N ASN A 159 4.80 18.73 -4.24
CA ASN A 159 3.75 19.37 -5.04
C ASN A 159 2.38 19.07 -4.43
N GLU A 160 1.64 20.10 -4.04
CA GLU A 160 0.27 19.95 -3.56
C GLU A 160 -0.69 19.62 -4.71
N LEU A 161 -1.60 18.68 -4.48
CA LEU A 161 -2.66 18.35 -5.42
C LEU A 161 -3.91 19.15 -5.06
N PHE A 162 -4.22 20.17 -5.86
CA PHE A 162 -5.43 20.96 -5.70
C PHE A 162 -6.63 20.23 -6.30
N TYR A 163 -7.52 19.74 -5.44
CA TYR A 163 -8.86 19.29 -5.83
C TYR A 163 -9.89 20.33 -5.40
N GLY A 164 -10.79 20.69 -6.31
CA GLY A 164 -11.69 21.85 -6.18
C GLY A 164 -12.83 21.74 -5.16
N ALA A 165 -12.77 20.83 -4.18
CA ALA A 165 -13.81 20.68 -3.17
C ALA A 165 -13.22 20.59 -1.76
N ARG A 166 -13.75 21.40 -0.84
CA ARG A 166 -13.64 21.19 0.61
C ARG A 166 -14.16 19.78 0.91
N GLN A 167 -13.32 18.84 1.30
CA GLN A 167 -13.80 17.55 1.80
C GLN A 167 -13.00 17.11 3.02
N SER A 168 -13.74 16.84 4.09
CA SER A 168 -13.28 16.34 5.38
C SER A 168 -13.37 14.82 5.44
N GLU A 169 -13.01 14.11 4.38
CA GLU A 169 -13.21 12.66 4.30
C GLU A 169 -11.91 11.95 3.94
N ALA A 170 -11.63 10.87 4.67
CA ALA A 170 -10.48 10.02 4.46
C ALA A 170 -10.53 9.42 3.04
N PHE A 171 -9.47 9.64 2.26
CA PHE A 171 -9.37 9.08 0.92
C PHE A 171 -8.98 7.60 0.98
N GLU A 172 -9.66 6.78 0.18
CA GLU A 172 -9.11 5.51 -0.29
C GLU A 172 -8.53 5.73 -1.69
N ILE A 173 -7.23 5.48 -1.85
CA ILE A 173 -6.55 5.71 -3.12
C ILE A 173 -5.97 4.38 -3.60
N TYR A 174 -6.32 4.02 -4.83
CA TYR A 174 -5.88 2.79 -5.47
C TYR A 174 -5.02 3.12 -6.69
N GLY A 175 -3.78 2.62 -6.72
CA GLY A 175 -2.92 2.68 -7.89
C GLY A 175 -3.38 1.69 -8.94
N TYR A 176 -4.08 2.14 -9.98
CA TYR A 176 -4.45 1.26 -11.10
C TYR A 176 -3.41 1.34 -12.21
N THR A 177 -2.96 0.16 -12.68
CA THR A 177 -2.26 0.05 -13.96
C THR A 177 -3.16 -0.67 -14.94
N GLU A 178 -3.46 -0.01 -16.05
CA GLU A 178 -4.08 -0.67 -17.20
C GLU A 178 -3.18 -1.82 -17.67
N SER A 179 -3.52 -3.04 -17.27
CA SER A 179 -3.13 -4.24 -18.00
C SER A 179 -4.39 -4.81 -18.60
N LEU A 180 -4.43 -4.89 -19.94
CA LEU A 180 -5.54 -5.49 -20.68
C LEU A 180 -5.47 -7.01 -20.49
N ALA A 181 -5.83 -7.50 -19.31
CA ALA A 181 -6.16 -8.90 -19.14
C ALA A 181 -7.53 -9.12 -19.79
N TYR A 182 -7.57 -9.90 -20.87
CA TYR A 182 -8.83 -10.31 -21.47
C TYR A 182 -9.52 -11.29 -20.52
N ILE A 183 -10.56 -10.82 -19.83
CA ILE A 183 -11.45 -11.68 -19.06
C ILE A 183 -12.51 -12.21 -20.02
N LYS A 184 -12.55 -13.54 -20.20
CA LYS A 184 -13.54 -14.20 -21.08
C LYS A 184 -14.95 -13.81 -20.63
N GLY A 185 -15.69 -13.11 -21.50
CA GLY A 185 -17.03 -12.60 -21.20
C GLY A 185 -17.12 -11.09 -20.95
N MET A 186 -15.98 -10.38 -20.83
CA MET A 186 -15.96 -8.91 -20.85
C MET A 186 -15.80 -8.38 -22.27
N ASP A 187 -16.51 -7.30 -22.59
CA ASP A 187 -16.35 -6.60 -23.86
C ASP A 187 -14.94 -6.00 -23.96
N LYS A 188 -14.34 -6.11 -25.15
CA LYS A 188 -13.01 -5.52 -25.40
C LYS A 188 -13.11 -4.00 -25.27
N VAL A 189 -12.41 -3.44 -24.30
CA VAL A 189 -12.22 -1.99 -24.21
C VAL A 189 -11.21 -1.58 -25.29
N ASN A 190 -11.67 -0.83 -26.28
CA ASN A 190 -10.80 -0.21 -27.28
C ASN A 190 -10.13 1.01 -26.64
N VAL A 191 -8.87 0.87 -26.23
CA VAL A 191 -8.07 1.99 -25.72
C VAL A 191 -7.78 2.95 -26.87
N VAL A 192 -8.53 4.05 -26.94
CA VAL A 192 -8.19 5.18 -27.81
C VAL A 192 -7.00 5.89 -27.17
N ARG A 193 -5.79 5.67 -27.72
CA ARG A 193 -4.60 6.46 -27.35
C ARG A 193 -4.83 7.92 -27.77
N GLY A 194 -5.40 8.72 -26.88
CA GLY A 194 -5.48 10.16 -27.02
C GLY A 194 -4.08 10.77 -26.96
N ARG A 195 -3.54 11.21 -28.09
CA ARG A 195 -2.37 12.10 -28.13
C ARG A 195 -2.74 13.39 -27.41
N LYS A 196 -2.16 13.65 -26.24
CA LYS A 196 -2.20 14.96 -25.58
C LYS A 196 -1.56 16.01 -26.50
N ARG A 197 -2.32 17.04 -26.89
CA ARG A 197 -1.79 18.35 -27.24
C ARG A 197 -2.14 19.29 -26.10
N TRP A 198 -1.14 19.70 -25.34
CA TRP A 198 -1.25 20.87 -24.48
C TRP A 198 -0.88 22.09 -25.32
N HIS A 199 -1.73 23.12 -25.32
CA HIS A 199 -1.39 24.45 -25.83
C HIS A 199 -1.43 25.41 -24.65
N SER A 200 -0.29 26.12 -24.50
CA SER A 200 -0.03 27.37 -23.77
C SER A 200 -0.53 27.51 -22.35
#